data_AF-G2LHA8-F1
#
_entry.id   AF-G2LHA8-F1
#
_cell.length_a   1.000
_cell.length_b   1.000
_cell.length_c   1.000
_cell.angle_alpha   90.00
_cell.angle_beta   90.00
_cell.angle_gamma   90.00
#
_symmetry.space_group_name_H-M   'P 1'
#
loop_
_entity.id
_entity.type
_entity.pdbx_description
1 polymer ?
#
loop_
_entity_poly.entity_id
_entity_poly.type
_entity_poly.pdbx_seq_one_letter_code
_entity_poly.pdbx_strand_id
1 'polypeptide(L)'
;MASVVSGSQPQRTIGSWLKRLLWRVTFVSLLVLAFIAGSMATCYLTRGERVTVPNVVGKTEPEARDLLEKQGLRVVVIEVPNAPEPVGTVVRQNPKAGSVVRRPFPVKINVSRPQ
;
A
#
# COMPACT_ATOMS: atom_id res chain seq x y z
N MET A 1 -3.97 -80.77 23.58
CA MET A 1 -3.48 -80.38 22.24
C MET A 1 -3.99 -78.98 21.96
N ALA A 2 -3.06 -78.05 21.85
CA ALA A 2 -3.29 -76.61 21.87
C ALA A 2 -3.71 -76.05 20.51
N SER A 3 -4.26 -74.82 20.57
CA SER A 3 -4.31 -73.75 19.57
C SER A 3 -5.76 -73.39 19.21
N VAL A 4 -6.47 -72.56 19.98
CA VAL A 4 -6.28 -71.11 20.21
C VAL A 4 -6.51 -70.30 18.93
N VAL A 5 -7.66 -69.63 18.94
CA VAL A 5 -7.96 -68.30 18.40
C VAL A 5 -8.28 -68.23 16.90
N SER A 6 -9.57 -68.45 16.65
CA SER A 6 -10.31 -67.89 15.52
C SER A 6 -10.62 -66.42 15.79
N GLY A 7 -10.29 -65.56 14.83
CA GLY A 7 -11.27 -64.61 14.29
C GLY A 7 -11.48 -63.27 15.00
N SER A 8 -11.25 -62.23 14.21
CA SER A 8 -11.97 -60.94 14.18
C SER A 8 -11.54 -59.84 15.14
N GLN A 9 -10.79 -58.87 14.58
CA GLN A 9 -10.86 -57.48 15.01
C GLN A 9 -11.28 -56.63 13.81
N PRO A 10 -12.56 -56.20 13.72
CA PRO A 10 -12.97 -55.24 12.71
C PRO A 10 -12.61 -53.85 13.21
N GLN A 11 -11.41 -53.36 12.89
CA GLN A 11 -11.09 -51.94 13.08
C GLN A 11 -11.71 -51.10 11.95
N ARG A 12 -13.05 -51.01 11.93
CA ARG A 12 -13.76 -49.95 11.20
C ARG A 12 -13.50 -48.64 11.93
N THR A 13 -12.38 -47.98 11.63
CA THR A 13 -12.07 -46.66 12.18
C THR A 13 -12.89 -45.59 11.45
N ILE A 14 -14.17 -45.53 11.81
CA ILE A 14 -15.19 -44.58 11.31
C ILE A 14 -14.74 -43.11 11.49
N GLY A 15 -13.78 -42.84 12.36
CA GLY A 15 -13.30 -41.50 12.68
C GLY A 15 -12.25 -40.89 11.75
N SER A 16 -11.68 -41.60 10.75
CA SER A 16 -10.60 -41.02 9.93
C SER A 16 -11.11 -40.05 8.86
N TRP A 17 -12.26 -40.32 8.24
CA TRP A 17 -12.88 -39.44 7.25
C TRP A 17 -13.41 -38.15 7.90
N LEU A 18 -13.95 -38.25 9.11
CA LEU A 18 -14.40 -37.10 9.89
C LEU A 18 -13.22 -36.25 10.39
N LYS A 19 -12.11 -36.88 10.85
CA LYS A 19 -10.87 -36.17 11.21
C LYS A 19 -10.21 -35.50 10.00
N ARG A 20 -10.23 -36.13 8.83
CA ARG A 20 -9.76 -35.52 7.56
C ARG A 20 -10.66 -34.37 7.14
N LEU A 21 -11.97 -34.50 7.28
CA LEU A 21 -12.93 -33.44 6.98
C LEU A 21 -12.80 -32.27 7.95
N LEU A 22 -12.68 -32.55 9.26
CA LEU A 22 -12.41 -31.57 10.31
C LEU A 22 -11.08 -30.85 10.06
N TRP A 23 -10.02 -31.57 9.69
CA TRP A 23 -8.71 -30.96 9.37
C TRP A 23 -8.75 -30.10 8.10
N ARG A 24 -9.54 -30.51 7.10
CA ARG A 24 -9.77 -29.68 5.90
C ARG A 24 -10.54 -28.42 6.23
N VAL A 25 -11.56 -28.47 7.08
CA VAL A 25 -12.33 -27.29 7.49
C VAL A 25 -11.49 -26.35 8.34
N THR A 26 -10.69 -26.85 9.28
CA THR A 26 -9.78 -25.99 10.06
C THR A 26 -8.70 -25.37 9.19
N PHE A 27 -8.14 -26.13 8.25
CA PHE A 27 -7.17 -25.61 7.28
C PHE A 27 -7.78 -24.53 6.37
N VAL A 28 -8.99 -24.76 5.84
CA VAL A 28 -9.72 -23.78 5.04
C VAL A 28 -10.08 -22.55 5.86
N SER A 29 -10.52 -22.71 7.11
CA SER A 29 -10.81 -21.59 8.01
C SER A 29 -9.57 -20.73 8.29
N LEU A 30 -8.41 -21.35 8.45
CA LEU A 30 -7.14 -20.65 8.67
C LEU A 30 -6.70 -19.89 7.41
N LEU A 31 -6.89 -20.49 6.23
CA LEU A 31 -6.67 -19.81 4.94
C LEU A 31 -7.62 -18.63 4.73
N VAL A 32 -8.90 -18.76 5.09
CA VAL A 32 -9.88 -17.67 5.00
C VAL A 32 -9.51 -16.53 5.95
N LEU A 33 -9.10 -16.82 7.18
CA LEU A 33 -8.63 -15.81 8.13
C LEU A 33 -7.37 -15.10 7.63
N ALA A 34 -6.40 -15.85 7.08
CA ALA A 34 -5.21 -15.28 6.48
C ALA A 34 -5.54 -14.39 5.26
N PHE A 35 -6.51 -14.79 4.44
CA PHE A 35 -6.98 -14.00 3.30
C PHE A 35 -7.70 -12.71 3.75
N ILE A 36 -8.56 -12.79 4.76
CA ILE A 36 -9.23 -11.60 5.33
C ILE A 36 -8.18 -10.65 5.94
N ALA A 37 -7.24 -11.16 6.74
CA ALA A 37 -6.17 -10.35 7.32
C ALA A 37 -5.28 -9.71 6.25
N GLY A 38 -4.90 -10.46 5.22
CA GLY A 38 -4.14 -9.96 4.07
C GLY A 38 -4.90 -8.89 3.28
N SER A 39 -6.19 -9.12 3.02
CA SER A 39 -7.06 -8.16 2.34
C SER A 39 -7.24 -6.87 3.16
N MET A 40 -7.40 -6.99 4.48
CA MET A 40 -7.57 -5.85 5.38
C MET A 40 -6.29 -5.04 5.51
N ALA A 41 -5.13 -5.70 5.60
CA ALA A 41 -3.82 -5.03 5.53
C ALA A 41 -3.64 -4.29 4.19
N THR A 42 -4.04 -4.92 3.08
CA THR A 42 -3.99 -4.30 1.74
C THR A 42 -4.90 -3.08 1.65
N CYS A 43 -6.12 -3.16 2.19
CA CYS A 43 -7.05 -2.03 2.28
C CYS A 43 -6.52 -0.90 3.16
N TYR A 44 -5.89 -1.22 4.29
CA TYR A 44 -5.31 -0.21 5.20
C TYR A 44 -4.14 0.52 4.54
N LEU A 45 -3.26 -0.22 3.87
CA LEU A 45 -2.12 0.33 3.12
C LEU A 45 -2.54 1.15 1.89
N THR A 46 -3.70 0.85 1.29
CA THR A 46 -4.21 1.55 0.09
C THR A 46 -5.20 2.67 0.39
N ARG A 47 -5.63 2.85 1.65
CA ARG A 47 -6.54 3.92 2.07
C ARG A 47 -5.79 5.25 2.18
N GLY A 48 -5.33 5.76 1.04
CA GLY A 48 -4.59 7.03 0.97
C GLY A 48 -5.40 8.20 1.54
N GLU A 49 -4.81 8.90 2.52
CA GLU A 49 -5.38 10.10 3.14
C GLU A 49 -5.49 11.25 2.14
N ARG A 50 -6.57 12.03 2.26
CA ARG A 50 -6.80 13.22 1.45
C ARG A 50 -6.11 14.40 2.09
N VAL A 51 -5.28 15.09 1.33
CA VAL A 51 -4.47 16.21 1.78
C VAL A 51 -4.55 17.36 0.81
N THR A 52 -4.54 18.56 1.37
CA THR A 52 -4.49 19.81 0.63
C THR A 52 -3.08 20.11 0.17
N VAL A 53 -2.93 20.39 -1.12
CA VAL A 53 -1.64 20.72 -1.73
C VAL A 53 -1.26 22.15 -1.32
N PRO A 54 -0.10 22.35 -0.66
CA PRO A 54 0.36 23.67 -0.27
C PRO A 54 0.73 24.53 -1.49
N ASN A 55 0.76 25.85 -1.29
CA ASN A 55 1.30 26.76 -2.29
C ASN A 55 2.83 26.80 -2.18
N VAL A 56 3.50 26.43 -3.27
CA VAL A 56 4.96 26.45 -3.42
C VAL A 56 5.43 27.35 -4.56
N VAL A 57 4.52 28.00 -5.29
CA VAL A 57 4.90 28.99 -6.31
C VAL A 57 5.61 30.18 -5.66
N GLY A 58 6.72 30.60 -6.23
CA GLY A 58 7.58 31.67 -5.71
C GLY A 58 8.56 31.22 -4.61
N LYS A 59 8.52 29.95 -4.19
CA LYS A 59 9.50 29.38 -3.26
C LYS A 59 10.70 28.80 -4.01
N THR A 60 11.80 28.60 -3.29
CA THR A 60 12.95 27.88 -3.83
C THR A 60 12.64 26.39 -4.01
N GLU A 61 13.29 25.70 -4.95
CA GLU A 61 13.17 24.24 -5.11
C GLU A 61 13.31 23.46 -3.78
N PRO A 62 14.33 23.68 -2.93
CA PRO A 62 14.47 22.95 -1.67
C PRO A 62 13.33 23.24 -0.70
N GLU A 63 12.90 24.50 -0.56
CA GLU A 63 11.80 24.86 0.33
C GLU A 63 10.46 24.27 -0.15
N ALA A 64 10.21 24.30 -1.47
CA ALA A 64 9.05 23.69 -2.09
C ALA A 64 9.03 22.17 -1.87
N ARG A 65 10.19 21.52 -2.02
CA ARG A 65 10.33 20.08 -1.80
C ARG A 65 10.00 19.71 -0.35
N ASP A 66 10.60 20.40 0.61
CA ASP A 66 10.36 20.16 2.03
C ASP A 66 8.88 20.31 2.42
N LEU A 67 8.20 21.35 1.92
CA LEU A 67 6.79 21.57 2.21
C LEU A 67 5.88 20.48 1.65
N LEU A 68 6.18 20.00 0.43
CA LEU A 68 5.41 18.94 -0.21
C LEU A 68 5.67 17.58 0.47
N GLU A 69 6.93 17.28 0.80
CA GLU A 69 7.31 16.01 1.44
C GLU A 69 6.85 15.91 2.90
N LYS A 70 6.89 17.02 3.67
CA LYS A 70 6.24 17.10 5.00
C LYS A 70 4.75 16.82 4.92
N GLN A 71 4.14 17.21 3.80
CA GLN A 71 2.79 16.87 3.46
C GLN A 71 2.71 15.52 2.72
N GLY A 72 3.63 14.57 2.89
CA GLY A 72 3.56 13.22 2.30
C GLY A 72 3.26 13.16 0.79
N LEU A 73 3.55 14.24 0.06
CA LEU A 73 3.42 14.35 -1.40
C LEU A 73 4.77 14.02 -2.03
N ARG A 74 4.74 13.46 -3.23
CA ARG A 74 5.94 13.23 -4.04
C ARG A 74 6.18 14.45 -4.91
N VAL A 75 7.44 14.83 -5.09
CA VAL A 75 7.83 16.01 -5.86
C VAL A 75 8.41 15.59 -7.19
N VAL A 76 7.92 16.17 -8.27
CA VAL A 76 8.43 15.99 -9.64
C VAL A 76 8.90 17.34 -10.14
N VAL A 77 10.21 17.51 -10.32
CA VAL A 77 10.79 18.76 -10.78
C VAL A 77 10.85 18.77 -12.30
N ILE A 78 10.39 19.86 -12.90
CA ILE A 78 10.45 20.15 -14.33
C ILE A 78 11.26 21.42 -14.48
N GLU A 79 12.38 21.33 -15.19
CA GLU A 79 13.26 22.48 -15.40
C GLU A 79 12.70 23.34 -16.54
N VAL A 80 12.65 24.66 -16.33
CA VAL A 80 12.22 25.65 -17.32
C VAL A 80 13.37 26.63 -17.55
N PRO A 81 14.00 26.62 -18.74
CA PRO A 81 15.04 27.58 -19.08
C PRO A 81 14.42 28.97 -19.31
N ASN A 82 15.20 30.03 -19.03
CA ASN A 82 14.82 31.43 -19.26
C ASN A 82 13.49 31.86 -18.63
N ALA A 83 13.16 31.33 -17.47
CA ALA A 83 12.01 31.82 -16.73
C ALA A 83 12.28 33.23 -16.17
N PRO A 84 11.27 34.10 -16.08
CA PRO A 84 11.42 35.46 -15.54
C PRO A 84 11.75 35.48 -14.05
N GLU A 85 11.48 34.40 -13.33
CA GLU A 85 11.78 34.24 -11.91
C GLU A 85 13.26 33.91 -11.65
N PRO A 86 13.79 34.27 -10.47
CA PRO A 86 15.16 33.94 -10.09
C PRO A 86 15.46 32.45 -10.24
N VAL A 87 16.68 32.14 -10.68
CA VAL A 87 17.15 30.74 -10.84
C VAL A 87 16.94 29.96 -9.54
N GLY A 88 16.39 28.75 -9.67
CA GLY A 88 16.05 27.88 -8.54
C GLY A 88 14.68 28.15 -7.92
N THR A 89 13.89 29.08 -8.48
CA THR A 89 12.54 29.41 -8.00
C THR A 89 11.48 28.59 -8.73
N VAL A 90 10.46 28.16 -7.99
CA VAL A 90 9.26 27.52 -8.56
C VAL A 90 8.39 28.55 -9.26
N VAL A 91 8.33 28.44 -10.58
CA VAL A 91 7.52 29.29 -11.48
C VAL A 91 6.06 28.84 -11.49
N ARG A 92 5.85 27.53 -11.40
CA ARG A 92 4.51 26.93 -11.51
C ARG A 92 4.44 25.62 -10.76
N GLN A 93 3.26 25.29 -10.26
CA GLN A 93 2.96 23.98 -9.70
C GLN A 93 1.72 23.37 -10.37
N ASN A 94 1.66 22.06 -10.40
CA ASN A 94 0.50 21.29 -10.80
C ASN A 94 0.41 20.01 -9.96
N PRO A 95 -0.69 19.76 -9.23
CA PRO A 95 -1.94 20.52 -9.14
C PRO A 95 -1.78 21.90 -8.48
N LYS A 96 -2.78 22.78 -8.74
CA LYS A 96 -2.83 24.13 -8.17
C LYS A 96 -2.86 24.08 -6.64
N ALA A 97 -2.36 25.13 -6.00
CA ALA A 97 -2.45 25.28 -4.54
C ALA A 97 -3.91 25.16 -4.07
N GLY A 98 -4.11 24.54 -2.91
CA GLY A 98 -5.44 24.28 -2.35
C GLY A 98 -6.16 23.06 -2.93
N SER A 99 -5.62 22.42 -3.97
CA SER A 99 -6.21 21.17 -4.51
C SER A 99 -6.14 20.06 -3.47
N VAL A 100 -7.17 19.22 -3.39
CA VAL A 100 -7.19 18.06 -2.51
C VAL A 100 -6.79 16.82 -3.30
N VAL A 101 -5.70 16.16 -2.87
CA VAL A 101 -5.16 14.95 -3.50
C VAL A 101 -5.02 13.82 -2.49
N ARG A 102 -4.94 12.58 -2.97
CA ARG A 102 -4.73 11.40 -2.11
C ARG A 102 -3.25 11.04 -2.06
N ARG A 103 -2.64 11.08 -0.89
CA ARG A 103 -1.23 10.68 -0.73
C ARG A 103 -1.07 9.16 -0.95
N PRO A 104 0.03 8.69 -1.57
CA PRO A 104 1.14 9.49 -2.11
C PRO A 104 0.85 10.02 -3.52
N PHE A 105 0.72 11.35 -3.66
CA PHE A 105 0.42 12.01 -4.94
C PHE A 105 1.64 12.75 -5.50
N PRO A 106 1.97 12.60 -6.79
CA PRO A 106 3.06 13.36 -7.43
C PRO A 106 2.62 14.78 -7.80
N VAL A 107 3.23 15.78 -7.17
CA VAL A 107 3.09 17.20 -7.51
C VAL A 107 4.23 17.61 -8.42
N LYS A 108 3.88 18.12 -9.61
CA LYS A 108 4.83 18.66 -10.57
C LYS A 108 5.12 20.12 -10.24
N ILE A 109 6.39 20.47 -10.11
CA ILE A 109 6.85 21.85 -9.92
C ILE A 109 7.76 22.23 -11.09
N ASN A 110 7.53 23.40 -11.67
CA ASN A 110 8.36 23.96 -12.72
C ASN A 110 9.35 24.92 -12.06
N VAL A 111 10.65 24.66 -12.21
CA VAL A 111 11.72 25.43 -11.57
C VAL A 111 12.53 26.17 -12.63
N SER A 112 12.77 27.45 -12.38
CA SER A 112 13.63 28.30 -13.20
C SER A 112 15.07 27.77 -13.18
N ARG A 113 15.67 27.54 -14.35
CA ARG A 113 17.06 27.11 -14.49
C ARG A 113 17.84 28.06 -15.40
N PRO A 114 19.17 28.19 -15.18
CA PRO A 114 20.02 28.94 -16.08
C PRO A 114 20.10 28.22 -17.44
N GLN A 115 20.34 28.99 -18.49
CA GLN A 115 20.46 28.51 -19.85
C GLN A 115 21.80 27.82 -20.11
#